data_AF-A0A1H2W793-F1
#
_entry.id   AF-A0A1H2W793-F1
#
_cell.length_a   1.000
_cell.length_b   1.000
_cell.length_c   1.000
_cell.angle_alpha   90.00
_cell.angle_beta   90.00
_cell.angle_gamma   90.00
#
_symmetry.space_group_name_H-M   'P 1'
#
loop_
_entity.id
_entity.type
_entity.pdbx_description
1 polymer ?
#
loop_
_entity_poly.entity_id
_entity_poly.type
_entity_poly.pdbx_seq_one_letter_code
_entity_poly.pdbx_strand_id
1 'polypeptide(L)'
;MTLPRFKSDEIRGFKVHVDSLLGVLSVSHDGLITWDDLQYIKNMVWGDLIRAIEVYPAQADVVNSCNMRHLWRLGAHDFCPDLLGNDDGSDSLQGRHAVAWAEARG
;
A
#
# COMPACT_ATOMS: atom_id res chain seq x y z
N MET A 1 -7.44 7.87 13.31
CA MET A 1 -6.17 7.14 13.05
C MET A 1 -6.37 5.71 13.52
N THR A 2 -6.39 4.73 12.62
CA THR A 2 -6.60 3.32 13.00
C THR A 2 -5.33 2.79 13.65
N LEU A 3 -5.38 2.47 14.93
CA LEU A 3 -4.26 1.85 15.63
C LEU A 3 -4.10 0.40 15.15
N PRO A 4 -2.86 -0.09 14.98
CA PRO A 4 -2.63 -1.48 14.59
C PRO A 4 -3.27 -2.42 15.61
N ARG A 5 -3.98 -3.45 15.11
CA ARG A 5 -4.65 -4.47 15.92
C ARG A 5 -3.65 -5.34 16.68
N PHE A 6 -2.41 -5.40 16.19
CA PHE A 6 -1.36 -6.27 16.70
C PHE A 6 0.02 -5.59 16.57
N LYS A 7 0.81 -5.62 17.64
CA LYS A 7 2.25 -5.26 17.63
C LYS A 7 3.03 -6.52 17.99
N SER A 8 3.36 -7.32 16.98
CA SER A 8 4.41 -8.35 17.09
C SER A 8 5.51 -7.96 16.13
N ASP A 9 6.76 -8.19 16.51
CA ASP A 9 7.92 -7.95 15.64
C ASP A 9 8.07 -9.06 14.58
N GLU A 10 7.24 -10.11 14.65
CA GLU A 10 7.24 -11.22 13.71
C GLU A 10 5.82 -11.76 13.44
N ILE A 11 5.50 -12.04 12.17
CA ILE A 11 4.25 -12.67 11.72
C ILE A 11 4.60 -13.72 10.66
N ARG A 12 4.23 -14.98 10.87
CA ARG A 12 4.56 -16.11 9.98
C ARG A 12 6.06 -16.28 9.68
N GLY A 13 6.94 -15.94 10.63
CA GLY A 13 8.39 -15.99 10.40
C GLY A 13 8.96 -14.77 9.68
N PHE A 14 8.13 -13.82 9.24
CA PHE A 14 8.58 -12.56 8.67
C PHE A 14 8.70 -11.51 9.75
N LYS A 15 9.85 -10.82 9.80
CA LYS A 15 10.03 -9.66 10.68
C LYS A 15 9.22 -8.49 10.16
N VAL A 16 8.40 -7.89 11.02
CA VAL A 16 7.52 -6.79 10.67
C VAL A 16 7.80 -5.57 11.53
N HIS A 17 7.74 -4.40 10.92
CA HIS A 17 7.81 -3.12 11.60
C HIS A 17 6.62 -2.25 11.19
N VAL A 18 5.93 -1.67 12.18
CA VAL A 18 4.74 -0.85 11.95
C VAL A 18 5.00 0.56 12.42
N ASP A 19 5.16 1.48 11.47
CA ASP A 19 5.13 2.92 11.74
C ASP A 19 3.67 3.37 11.76
N SER A 20 3.13 3.54 12.97
CA SER A 20 1.73 3.97 13.13
C SER A 20 1.51 5.42 12.68
N LEU A 21 2.52 6.28 12.80
CA LEU A 21 2.44 7.70 12.45
C LEU A 21 2.30 7.86 10.93
N LEU A 22 3.18 7.19 10.18
CA LEU A 22 3.20 7.21 8.72
C LEU A 22 2.20 6.23 8.09
N GLY A 23 1.67 5.27 8.88
CA GLY A 23 0.78 4.23 8.36
C GLY A 23 1.52 3.20 7.49
N VAL A 24 2.80 2.98 7.78
CA VAL A 24 3.67 2.09 6.99
C VAL A 24 3.84 0.77 7.72
N LEU A 25 3.74 -0.32 6.96
CA LEU A 25 4.13 -1.67 7.37
C LEU A 25 5.33 -2.09 6.51
N SER A 26 6.45 -2.33 7.16
CA SER A 26 7.67 -2.86 6.53
C SER A 26 7.85 -4.32 6.89
N VAL A 27 8.07 -5.17 5.89
CA VAL A 27 8.24 -6.63 6.05
C VAL A 27 9.58 -7.04 5.45
N SER A 28 10.46 -7.60 6.27
CA SER A 28 11.73 -8.16 5.81
C SER A 28 11.55 -9.60 5.33
N HIS A 29 12.20 -9.96 4.23
CA HIS A 29 12.09 -11.30 3.63
C HIS A 29 13.41 -11.76 2.99
N ASP A 30 13.50 -13.05 2.67
CA ASP A 30 14.64 -13.68 1.99
C ASP A 30 14.55 -13.65 0.46
N GLY A 31 13.36 -13.35 -0.07
CA GLY A 31 13.08 -13.32 -1.51
C GLY A 31 11.86 -14.15 -1.90
N LEU A 32 11.35 -14.98 -0.96
CA LEU A 32 10.29 -15.95 -1.20
C LEU A 32 8.92 -15.50 -0.69
N ILE A 33 8.80 -14.29 -0.14
CA ILE A 33 7.52 -13.78 0.35
C ILE A 33 6.50 -13.69 -0.78
N THR A 34 5.31 -14.24 -0.54
CA THR A 34 4.24 -14.26 -1.53
C THR A 34 3.26 -13.12 -1.31
N TRP A 35 2.41 -12.87 -2.31
CA TRP A 35 1.30 -11.93 -2.16
C TRP A 35 0.33 -12.36 -1.05
N ASP A 36 0.06 -13.67 -0.92
CA ASP A 36 -0.82 -14.21 0.14
C ASP A 36 -0.24 -13.97 1.54
N ASP A 37 1.08 -14.07 1.69
CA ASP A 37 1.75 -13.73 2.95
C ASP A 37 1.59 -12.25 3.28
N LEU A 38 1.81 -11.36 2.30
CA LEU A 38 1.63 -9.92 2.47
C LEU A 38 0.18 -9.58 2.83
N GLN A 39 -0.80 -10.17 2.16
CA GLN A 39 -2.22 -9.97 2.48
C GLN A 39 -2.56 -10.46 3.89
N TYR A 40 -2.04 -11.63 4.30
CA TYR A 40 -2.23 -12.15 5.65
C TYR A 40 -1.63 -11.21 6.71
N ILE A 41 -0.37 -10.81 6.54
CA ILE A 41 0.33 -9.90 7.46
C ILE A 41 -0.43 -8.58 7.55
N LYS A 42 -0.81 -7.98 6.42
CA LYS A 42 -1.61 -6.75 6.37
C LYS A 42 -2.92 -6.90 7.16
N ASN A 43 -3.64 -8.01 6.96
CA ASN A 43 -4.90 -8.27 7.66
C ASN A 43 -4.70 -8.44 9.17
N MET A 44 -3.60 -9.07 9.59
CA MET A 44 -3.26 -9.18 11.02
C MET A 44 -2.96 -7.82 11.65
N VAL A 45 -2.26 -6.94 10.93
CA VAL A 45 -1.84 -5.63 11.45
C VAL A 45 -2.97 -4.61 11.43
N TRP A 46 -3.72 -4.49 10.33
CA TRP A 46 -4.73 -3.43 10.15
C TRP A 46 -6.18 -3.93 10.01
N GLY A 47 -6.38 -5.22 9.72
CA GLY A 47 -7.69 -5.79 9.41
C GLY A 47 -7.91 -6.02 7.91
N ASP A 48 -8.87 -6.90 7.63
CA ASP A 48 -9.28 -7.33 6.28
C ASP A 48 -9.95 -6.24 5.46
N LEU A 49 -10.68 -5.33 6.10
CA LEU A 49 -11.34 -4.20 5.44
C LEU A 49 -10.39 -3.06 5.03
N ILE A 50 -9.15 -3.06 5.51
CA ILE A 50 -8.19 -1.98 5.22
C ILE A 50 -7.48 -2.25 3.90
N ARG A 51 -7.48 -1.25 3.01
CA ARG A 51 -6.72 -1.26 1.76
C ARG A 51 -5.28 -0.80 2.01
N ALA A 52 -4.35 -1.32 1.23
CA ALA A 52 -2.95 -0.91 1.26
C ALA A 52 -2.33 -1.02 -0.13
N ILE A 53 -1.28 -0.24 -0.38
CA ILE A 53 -0.52 -0.25 -1.63
C ILE A 53 0.96 -0.47 -1.37
N GLU A 54 1.64 -1.07 -2.35
CA GLU A 54 3.10 -1.09 -2.47
C GLU A 54 3.49 -0.20 -3.65
N VAL A 55 4.47 0.68 -3.45
CA VAL A 55 4.93 1.61 -4.49
C VAL A 55 6.29 1.17 -5.00
N TYR A 56 6.41 1.02 -6.31
CA TYR A 56 7.67 0.73 -6.99
C TYR A 56 8.27 2.05 -7.49
N PRO A 57 9.39 2.52 -6.93
CA PRO A 57 9.97 3.81 -7.28
C PRO A 57 10.53 3.79 -8.71
N ALA A 58 10.81 4.98 -9.25
CA ALA A 58 11.57 5.09 -10.49
C ALA A 58 12.93 4.39 -10.33
N GLN A 59 13.43 3.76 -11.40
CA GLN A 59 14.67 2.97 -11.35
C GLN A 59 15.88 3.75 -10.80
N ALA A 60 15.93 5.06 -11.06
CA ALA A 60 17.00 5.95 -10.57
C ALA A 60 16.98 6.16 -9.05
N ASP A 61 15.83 5.95 -8.40
CA ASP A 61 15.63 6.15 -6.97
C ASP A 61 15.67 4.82 -6.18
N VAL A 62 15.92 3.70 -6.87
CA VAL A 62 15.99 2.37 -6.24
C VAL A 62 17.25 2.26 -5.38
N VAL A 63 17.05 2.09 -4.07
CA VAL A 63 18.10 1.70 -3.13
C VAL A 63 17.93 0.22 -2.79
N ASN A 64 18.75 -0.65 -3.38
CA ASN A 64 18.67 -2.10 -3.20
C ASN A 64 19.66 -2.61 -2.15
N SER A 65 19.44 -2.25 -0.88
CA SER A 65 20.31 -2.65 0.24
C SER A 65 19.81 -3.86 1.01
N CYS A 66 18.51 -4.16 0.94
CA CYS A 66 17.88 -5.30 1.60
C CYS A 66 16.52 -5.64 0.96
N ASN A 67 16.13 -6.91 1.08
CA ASN A 67 14.84 -7.41 0.62
C ASN A 67 13.73 -6.99 1.59
N MET A 68 12.97 -5.99 1.20
CA MET A 68 11.88 -5.41 1.98
C MET A 68 10.63 -5.25 1.14
N ARG A 69 9.46 -5.46 1.75
CA ARG A 69 8.15 -5.07 1.23
C ARG A 69 7.60 -3.95 2.10
N HIS A 70 7.13 -2.89 1.46
CA HIS A 70 6.55 -1.74 2.14
C HIS A 70 5.10 -1.57 1.71
N LEU A 71 4.21 -1.67 2.68
CA LEU A 71 2.79 -1.42 2.49
C LEU A 71 2.41 -0.11 3.17
N TRP A 72 1.70 0.76 2.46
CA TRP A 72 1.09 1.95 3.02
C TRP A 72 -0.39 1.71 3.17
N ARG A 73 -0.92 1.85 4.39
CA ARG A 73 -2.37 1.78 4.60
C ARG A 73 -3.04 2.98 3.93
N LEU A 74 -4.18 2.75 3.31
CA LEU A 74 -5.02 3.81 2.78
C LEU A 74 -6.11 4.17 3.80
N GLY A 75 -6.30 5.47 4.01
CA GLY A 75 -7.43 6.03 4.75
C GLY A 75 -8.71 6.05 3.92
N ALA A 76 -9.81 6.47 4.54
CA ALA A 76 -11.13 6.52 3.90
C ALA A 76 -11.22 7.49 2.71
N HIS A 77 -10.30 8.45 2.62
CA HIS A 77 -10.24 9.46 1.56
C HIS A 77 -9.05 9.29 0.63
N ASP A 78 -8.19 8.29 0.89
CA ASP A 78 -7.06 8.03 0.00
C ASP A 78 -7.54 7.24 -1.21
N PHE A 79 -7.16 7.70 -2.39
CA PHE A 79 -7.55 7.06 -3.63
C PHE A 79 -6.91 5.67 -3.74
N CYS A 80 -7.76 4.66 -3.87
CA CYS A 80 -7.38 3.32 -4.29
C CYS A 80 -8.15 3.03 -5.57
N PRO A 81 -7.51 2.81 -6.73
CA PRO A 81 -8.22 2.35 -7.90
C PRO A 81 -8.82 0.99 -7.56
N ASP A 82 -10.13 0.98 -7.30
CA ASP A 82 -10.85 -0.25 -7.06
C ASP A 82 -10.94 -0.98 -8.40
N LEU A 83 -10.35 -2.18 -8.48
CA LEU A 83 -10.47 -3.04 -9.65
C LEU A 83 -11.92 -3.43 -9.94
N LEU A 84 -12.81 -3.24 -8.97
CA LEU A 84 -14.26 -3.45 -9.09
C LEU A 84 -15.01 -2.24 -9.64
N GLY A 85 -14.34 -1.11 -9.89
CA GLY A 85 -14.96 0.08 -10.51
C GLY A 85 -15.97 0.78 -9.62
N ASN A 86 -15.79 0.74 -8.29
CA ASN A 86 -16.64 1.50 -7.36
C ASN A 86 -16.24 2.99 -7.43
N ASP A 87 -16.84 3.68 -8.40
CA ASP A 87 -16.64 5.09 -8.69
C ASP A 87 -17.80 5.85 -8.02
N ASP A 88 -17.59 6.28 -6.79
CA ASP A 88 -18.46 7.22 -6.07
C ASP A 88 -18.33 8.58 -6.80
N GLY A 89 -18.94 8.64 -7.98
CA GLY A 89 -18.59 9.58 -9.03
C GLY A 89 -18.73 11.04 -8.62
N SER A 90 -17.61 11.68 -8.29
CA SER A 90 -17.23 13.00 -8.81
C SER A 90 -15.89 13.42 -8.18
N ASP A 91 -14.89 13.68 -9.03
CA ASP A 91 -13.50 14.09 -8.71
C ASP A 91 -12.49 12.97 -8.38
N SER A 92 -12.34 12.01 -9.30
CA SER A 92 -11.22 11.05 -9.27
C SER A 92 -9.93 11.62 -9.88
N LEU A 93 -8.78 11.11 -9.43
CA LEU A 93 -7.47 11.43 -10.01
C LEU A 93 -7.44 11.14 -11.52
N GLN A 94 -8.12 10.06 -11.96
CA GLN A 94 -8.32 9.73 -13.36
C GLN A 94 -9.10 10.83 -14.10
N GLY A 95 -10.15 11.38 -13.49
CA GLY A 95 -10.89 12.52 -14.04
C GLY A 95 -10.01 13.73 -14.28
N ARG A 96 -9.18 14.11 -13.29
CA ARG A 96 -8.27 15.27 -13.40
C ARG A 96 -7.15 15.05 -14.42
N HIS A 97 -6.59 13.85 -14.51
CA HIS A 97 -5.58 13.52 -15.52
C HIS A 97 -6.17 13.42 -16.94
N ALA A 98 -7.40 12.92 -17.09
CA ALA A 98 -8.09 12.92 -18.39
C ALA A 98 -8.32 14.33 -18.93
N VAL A 99 -8.68 15.28 -18.05
CA VAL A 99 -8.80 16.71 -18.40
C VAL A 99 -7.44 17.28 -18.82
N ALA A 100 -6.40 17.09 -18.01
CA ALA A 100 -5.06 17.58 -18.32
C ALA A 100 -4.48 16.98 -19.62
N TRP A 101 -4.76 15.72 -19.93
CA TRP A 101 -4.34 15.09 -21.18
C TRP A 101 -5.14 15.54 -22.40
N ALA A 102 -6.41 15.91 -22.23
CA ALA A 102 -7.20 16.49 -23.31
C ALA A 102 -6.67 17.89 -23.70
N GLU A 103 -6.31 18.71 -22.71
CA GLU A 103 -5.70 20.03 -22.93
C GLU A 103 -4.34 19.95 -23.63
N ALA A 104 -3.53 18.95 -23.31
CA ALA A 104 -2.19 18.78 -23.92
C ALA A 104 -2.22 18.22 -25.35
N ARG A 105 -3.37 17.75 -25.84
CA ARG A 105 -3.55 17.13 -27.18
C ARG A 105 -4.31 18.01 -28.17
N GLY A 106 -4.89 19.11 -27.72
CA GLY A 106 -5.46 20.17 -28.57
C GLY A 106 -4.40 21.20 -28.94
#